data_AF-A0A813IWS5-F1
#
_entry.id   AF-A0A813IWS5-F1
#
_cell.length_a   1.000
_cell.length_b   1.000
_cell.length_c   1.000
_cell.angle_alpha   90.00
_cell.angle_beta   90.00
_cell.angle_gamma   90.00
#
_symmetry.space_group_name_H-M   'P 1'
#
loop_
_entity.id
_entity.type
_entity.pdbx_description
1 polymer ?
#
loop_
_entity_poly.entity_id
_entity_poly.type
_entity_poly.pdbx_seq_one_letter_code
_entity_poly.pdbx_strand_id
1 'polypeptide(L)'
;GVTELCIDVEIVDDDAFEDDEEFYIDLLDVQCNEVVGTCTVAIIDDDDPGSLSFVSLEVEVYEDLEDTEVLVEVQRSGGCTGAVGCTYVVESDGACSGVHYE
;
A
#
# COMPACT_ATOMS: atom_id res chain seq x y z
N GLY A 1 15.61 -0.16 -45.96
CA GLY A 1 15.31 -1.37 -45.17
C GLY A 1 14.53 -0.97 -43.95
N VAL A 2 13.81 -1.90 -43.33
CA VAL A 2 13.20 -1.69 -42.01
C VAL A 2 14.27 -1.96 -40.97
N THR A 3 14.42 -1.06 -40.00
CA THR A 3 15.45 -1.13 -38.95
C THR A 3 14.88 -1.33 -37.56
N GLU A 4 13.56 -1.21 -37.39
CA GLU A 4 12.88 -1.20 -36.11
C GLU A 4 11.54 -1.93 -36.23
N LEU A 5 11.24 -2.77 -35.25
CA LEU A 5 9.98 -3.48 -35.07
C LEU A 5 9.68 -3.54 -33.58
N CYS A 6 8.40 -3.52 -33.21
CA CYS A 6 7.94 -3.60 -31.83
C CYS A 6 7.34 -4.97 -31.54
N ILE A 7 7.40 -5.37 -30.26
CA ILE A 7 6.78 -6.57 -29.72
C ILE A 7 5.85 -6.08 -28.61
N ASP A 8 4.57 -6.43 -28.70
CA ASP A 8 3.57 -6.09 -27.67
C ASP A 8 3.38 -7.31 -26.75
N VAL A 9 3.49 -7.07 -25.45
CA VAL A 9 3.23 -8.06 -24.39
C VAL A 9 2.18 -7.46 -23.47
N GLU A 10 1.10 -8.21 -23.22
CA GLU A 10 0.03 -7.80 -22.31
C GLU A 10 0.45 -8.08 -20.87
N ILE A 11 0.26 -7.10 -19.99
CA ILE A 11 0.43 -7.24 -18.55
C ILE A 11 -0.95 -7.46 -17.94
N VAL A 12 -1.06 -8.43 -17.03
CA VAL A 12 -2.30 -8.74 -16.32
C VAL A 12 -2.35 -7.89 -15.05
N ASP A 13 -3.47 -7.21 -14.86
CA ASP A 13 -3.74 -6.31 -13.75
C ASP A 13 -4.77 -6.97 -12.82
N ASP A 14 -4.57 -6.89 -11.50
CA ASP A 14 -5.56 -7.31 -10.52
C ASP A 14 -5.70 -6.32 -9.33
N ASP A 15 -6.10 -6.78 -8.14
CA ASP A 15 -6.33 -5.92 -6.96
C ASP A 15 -5.60 -6.48 -5.71
N ALA A 16 -4.75 -7.50 -5.89
CA ALA A 16 -4.05 -8.19 -4.83
C ALA A 16 -2.63 -7.65 -4.74
N PHE A 17 -2.22 -7.24 -3.54
CA PHE A 17 -0.85 -6.83 -3.31
C PHE A 17 0.15 -7.96 -3.57
N GLU A 18 1.05 -7.73 -4.52
CA GLU A 18 2.18 -8.59 -4.88
C GLU A 18 3.52 -7.87 -4.65
N ASP A 19 4.62 -8.64 -4.56
CA ASP A 19 5.97 -8.06 -4.59
C ASP A 19 6.34 -7.71 -6.05
N ASP A 20 7.25 -6.75 -6.28
CA ASP A 20 7.77 -6.47 -7.62
C ASP A 20 8.33 -7.75 -8.29
N GLU A 21 7.85 -8.04 -9.51
CA GLU A 21 8.21 -9.26 -10.23
C GLU A 21 8.95 -8.95 -11.55
N GLU A 22 9.75 -9.91 -12.03
CA GLU A 22 10.49 -9.77 -13.29
C GLU A 22 10.20 -10.92 -14.26
N PHE A 23 10.13 -10.59 -15.55
CA PHE A 23 10.20 -11.57 -16.63
C PHE A 23 11.19 -11.15 -17.72
N TYR A 24 11.53 -12.10 -18.59
CA TYR A 24 12.60 -11.95 -19.59
C TYR A 24 12.08 -12.20 -20.99
N ILE A 25 12.57 -11.41 -21.95
CA ILE A 25 12.33 -11.60 -23.39
C ILE A 25 13.69 -11.84 -24.05
N ASP A 26 13.88 -13.06 -24.56
CA ASP A 26 15.09 -13.44 -25.30
C ASP A 26 14.88 -13.29 -26.81
N LEU A 27 15.81 -12.58 -27.45
CA LEU A 27 15.95 -12.57 -28.90
C LEU A 27 16.79 -13.77 -29.33
N LEU A 28 16.26 -14.59 -30.23
CA LEU A 28 16.93 -15.79 -30.73
C LEU A 28 17.44 -15.58 -32.17
N ASP A 29 18.64 -16.07 -32.47
CA ASP A 29 19.11 -16.22 -33.84
C ASP A 29 18.32 -17.34 -34.53
N VAL A 30 17.72 -17.04 -35.68
CA VAL A 30 16.83 -17.97 -36.40
C VAL A 30 17.57 -19.21 -36.93
N GLN A 31 18.88 -19.14 -37.16
CA GLN A 31 19.67 -20.23 -37.74
C GLN A 31 20.17 -21.24 -36.70
N CYS A 32 20.59 -20.77 -35.53
CA CYS A 32 21.16 -21.63 -34.47
C CYS A 32 20.34 -21.69 -33.19
N ASN A 33 19.26 -20.90 -33.07
CA ASN A 33 18.39 -20.81 -31.89
C ASN A 33 19.17 -20.43 -30.61
N GLU A 34 20.21 -19.61 -30.78
CA GLU A 34 21.03 -19.05 -29.69
C GLU A 34 20.48 -17.69 -29.27
N VAL A 35 20.56 -17.37 -27.98
CA VAL A 35 20.15 -16.06 -27.45
C VAL A 35 21.17 -15.00 -27.87
N VAL A 36 20.71 -13.99 -28.61
CA VAL A 36 21.53 -12.86 -29.10
C VAL A 36 21.30 -11.58 -28.30
N GLY A 37 20.28 -11.56 -27.44
CA GLY A 37 20.02 -10.48 -26.49
C GLY A 37 18.86 -10.82 -25.58
N THR A 38 18.88 -10.27 -24.37
CA THR A 38 17.83 -10.44 -23.36
C THR A 38 17.36 -9.07 -22.89
N CYS A 39 16.04 -8.91 -22.80
CA CYS A 39 15.41 -7.76 -22.17
C CYS A 39 14.77 -8.22 -20.86
N THR A 40 15.05 -7.51 -19.76
CA THR A 40 14.36 -7.70 -18.48
C THR A 40 13.23 -6.70 -18.39
N VAL A 41 12.04 -7.18 -18.04
CA VAL A 41 10.86 -6.36 -17.77
C VAL A 41 10.47 -6.56 -16.32
N ALA A 42 10.35 -5.46 -15.58
CA ALA A 42 9.84 -5.45 -14.21
C ALA A 42 8.37 -5.04 -14.22
N ILE A 43 7.54 -5.81 -13.51
CA ILE A 43 6.16 -5.49 -13.17
C ILE A 43 6.20 -4.90 -11.76
N ILE A 44 5.71 -3.68 -11.63
CA ILE A 44 5.67 -2.96 -10.36
C ILE A 44 4.22 -3.01 -9.89
N ASP A 45 4.00 -3.59 -8.73
CA ASP A 45 2.69 -3.67 -8.09
C ASP A 45 2.22 -2.27 -7.64
N ASP A 46 0.96 -1.93 -7.87
CA ASP A 46 0.35 -0.68 -7.40
C ASP A 46 -0.79 -0.91 -6.39
N ASP A 47 -0.85 -2.11 -5.81
CA ASP A 47 -1.92 -2.58 -4.94
C ASP A 47 -1.57 -2.57 -3.44
N ASP A 48 -0.61 -1.73 -3.04
CA ASP A 48 -0.23 -1.58 -1.64
C ASP A 48 -1.46 -1.24 -0.76
N PRO A 49 -1.75 -2.06 0.28
CA PRO A 49 -2.86 -1.83 1.18
C PRO A 49 -2.60 -0.67 2.15
N GLY A 50 -1.42 -0.08 2.17
CA GLY A 50 -1.03 0.99 3.06
C GLY A 50 -0.97 0.57 4.53
N SER A 51 -0.52 1.51 5.35
CA SER A 51 -0.40 1.37 6.81
C SER A 51 -1.29 2.38 7.52
N LEU A 52 -1.92 1.95 8.62
CA LEU A 52 -2.71 2.82 9.50
C LEU A 52 -1.85 3.39 10.63
N SER A 53 -2.02 4.68 10.91
CA SER A 53 -1.38 5.38 12.03
C SER A 53 -2.26 6.51 12.57
N PHE A 54 -2.01 6.98 13.78
CA PHE A 54 -2.67 8.20 14.27
C PHE A 54 -2.08 9.45 13.61
N VAL A 55 -2.93 10.44 13.32
CA VAL A 55 -2.50 11.75 12.81
C VAL A 55 -1.70 12.50 13.88
N SER A 56 -2.10 12.35 15.14
CA SER A 56 -1.46 12.96 16.31
C SER A 56 -1.23 11.90 17.39
N LEU A 57 -0.03 11.88 17.98
CA LEU A 57 0.31 10.95 19.06
C LEU A 57 -0.12 11.43 20.44
N GLU A 58 -0.40 12.72 20.57
CA GLU A 58 -0.82 13.38 21.80
C GLU A 58 -2.00 14.28 21.47
N VAL A 59 -3.03 14.22 22.31
CA VAL A 59 -4.21 15.09 22.24
C VAL A 59 -4.49 15.60 23.64
N GLU A 60 -4.49 16.91 23.80
CA GLU A 60 -4.84 17.56 25.06
C GLU A 60 -6.29 18.03 25.00
N VAL A 61 -7.08 17.65 25.99
CA VAL A 61 -8.44 18.17 26.18
C VAL A 61 -8.56 18.77 27.57
N TYR A 62 -9.29 19.87 27.66
CA TYR A 62 -9.61 20.48 28.95
C TYR A 62 -10.94 19.93 29.44
N GLU A 63 -11.04 19.68 30.74
CA GLU A 63 -12.33 19.42 31.38
C GLU A 63 -13.15 20.70 31.31
N ASP A 64 -14.24 20.68 30.55
CA ASP A 64 -15.21 21.76 30.46
C ASP A 64 -16.45 21.45 31.29
N LEU A 65 -17.33 22.45 31.45
CA LEU A 65 -18.60 22.29 32.19
C LEU A 65 -19.62 21.40 31.48
N GLU A 66 -19.38 21.09 30.20
CA GLU A 66 -20.23 20.27 29.36
C GLU A 66 -19.42 19.09 28.79
N ASP A 67 -20.11 17.97 28.58
CA ASP A 67 -19.50 16.78 27.98
C ASP A 67 -18.96 17.12 26.58
N THR A 68 -17.71 16.76 26.33
CA THR A 68 -16.99 17.07 25.09
C THR A 68 -16.46 15.79 24.46
N GLU A 69 -16.70 15.62 23.16
CA GLU A 69 -16.12 14.53 22.37
C GLU A 69 -14.73 14.91 21.86
N VAL A 70 -13.78 13.98 21.97
CA VAL A 70 -12.44 14.13 21.38
C VAL A 70 -12.36 13.33 20.09
N LEU A 71 -12.01 14.00 18.99
CA LEU A 71 -11.73 13.32 17.73
C LEU A 71 -10.27 12.86 17.68
N VAL A 72 -10.06 11.54 17.69
CA VAL A 72 -8.75 10.94 17.46
C VAL A 72 -8.70 10.41 16.02
N GLU A 73 -7.95 11.09 15.16
CA GLU A 73 -7.89 10.77 13.74
C GLU A 73 -6.88 9.67 13.43
N VAL A 74 -7.30 8.70 12.61
CA VAL A 74 -6.45 7.66 12.03
C VAL A 74 -6.27 7.98 10.55
N GLN A 75 -5.02 7.96 10.08
CA GLN A 75 -4.67 8.08 8.68
C GLN A 75 -4.17 6.76 8.11
N ARG A 76 -4.46 6.53 6.82
CA ARG A 76 -3.88 5.46 6.01
C ARG A 76 -2.86 6.09 5.06
N SER A 77 -1.65 5.54 5.00
CA SER A 77 -0.56 6.06 4.16
C SER A 77 0.22 4.95 3.48
N GLY A 78 0.85 5.24 2.34
CA GLY A 78 1.66 4.26 1.60
C GLY A 78 0.86 3.35 0.67
N GLY A 79 -0.47 3.43 0.70
CA GLY A 79 -1.34 2.61 -0.14
C GLY A 79 -2.82 2.84 0.18
N CYS A 80 -3.71 2.51 -0.75
CA CYS A 80 -5.15 2.67 -0.57
C CYS A 80 -6.00 1.52 -1.14
N THR A 81 -5.37 0.46 -1.61
CA THR A 81 -6.05 -0.67 -2.26
C THR A 81 -6.83 -1.53 -1.28
N GLY A 82 -8.06 -1.87 -1.64
CA GLY A 82 -8.91 -2.76 -0.85
C GLY A 82 -9.39 -2.19 0.49
N ALA A 83 -10.20 -3.00 1.18
CA ALA A 83 -10.77 -2.68 2.48
C ALA A 83 -9.80 -3.05 3.61
N VAL A 84 -9.46 -2.08 4.46
CA VAL A 84 -8.65 -2.29 5.66
C VAL A 84 -9.51 -1.99 6.89
N GLY A 85 -9.41 -2.86 7.89
CA GLY A 85 -10.04 -2.68 9.18
C GLY A 85 -9.01 -2.63 10.30
N CYS A 86 -9.31 -1.89 11.36
CA CYS A 86 -8.56 -1.96 12.61
C CYS A 86 -9.52 -2.07 13.79
N THR A 87 -8.98 -2.57 14.90
CA THR A 87 -9.62 -2.50 16.21
C THR A 87 -8.82 -1.56 17.09
N TYR A 88 -9.48 -0.91 18.04
CA TYR A 88 -8.83 -0.07 19.04
C TYR A 88 -9.18 -0.57 20.43
N VAL A 89 -8.32 -0.23 21.38
CA VAL A 89 -8.56 -0.41 22.82
C VAL A 89 -8.26 0.90 23.51
N VAL A 90 -9.04 1.23 24.54
CA VAL A 90 -8.80 2.39 25.39
C VAL A 90 -8.33 1.86 26.74
N GLU A 91 -7.18 2.31 27.19
CA GLU A 91 -6.60 1.91 28.47
C GLU A 91 -6.72 3.05 29.48
N SER A 92 -7.00 2.69 30.73
CA SER A 92 -7.02 3.63 31.85
C SER A 92 -5.62 3.76 32.46
N ASP A 93 -5.29 4.97 32.92
CA ASP A 93 -4.12 5.23 33.77
C ASP A 93 -4.57 6.17 34.90
N GLY A 94 -4.04 7.40 34.98
CA GLY A 94 -4.57 8.42 35.90
C GLY A 94 -6.04 8.75 35.66
N ALA A 95 -6.52 8.61 34.42
CA ALA A 95 -7.92 8.71 34.03
C ALA A 95 -8.58 7.32 33.91
N CYS A 96 -9.87 7.23 34.23
CA CYS A 96 -10.61 5.97 34.42
C CYS A 96 -11.89 5.97 33.58
N SER A 97 -12.16 4.86 32.89
CA SER A 97 -13.40 4.65 32.14
C SER A 97 -14.64 4.68 33.06
N GLY A 98 -15.72 5.31 32.60
CA GLY A 98 -16.98 5.51 33.35
C GLY A 98 -16.90 6.59 34.45
N VAL A 99 -15.76 7.27 34.59
CA VAL A 99 -15.57 8.38 35.53
C VAL A 99 -15.03 9.61 34.81
N HIS A 100 -13.97 9.45 34.03
CA HIS A 100 -13.28 10.54 33.33
C HIS A 100 -13.54 10.51 31.81
N TYR A 101 -13.84 9.33 31.26
CA TYR A 101 -14.19 9.15 29.85
C TYR A 101 -15.12 7.94 29.70
N GLU A 102 -15.88 7.89 28.61
CA GLU A 102 -16.71 6.74 28.21
C GLU A 102 -16.41 6.32 26.77
#